data_AF-A0A965NUY7-F1
#
_entry.id   AF-A0A965NUY7-F1
#
_cell.length_a   1.000
_cell.length_b   1.000
_cell.length_c   1.000
_cell.angle_alpha   90.00
_cell.angle_beta   90.00
_cell.angle_gamma   90.00
#
_symmetry.space_group_name_H-M   'P 1'
#
loop_
_entity.id
_entity.type
_entity.pdbx_description
1 polymer ?
#
loop_
_entity_poly.entity_id
_entity_poly.type
_entity_poly.pdbx_seq_one_letter_code
_entity_poly.pdbx_strand_id
1 'polypeptide(L)'
;MPSTILIVEDEPAIAELLAINLEFAGHRAVRAADAEEAIRLIQHELPDLILLDWMLPGIAGVRLAEKLRADERTREIPIIMLTARSDEIDKVQGLETGADD
;
A
#
# COMPACT_ATOMS: atom_id res chain seq x y z
N MET A 1 7.52 3.58 -20.86
CA MET A 1 8.15 2.38 -20.26
C MET A 1 7.14 1.78 -19.30
N PRO A 2 7.11 0.46 -19.09
CA PRO A 2 6.23 -0.14 -18.10
C PRO A 2 6.61 0.37 -16.70
N SER A 3 5.67 0.96 -15.97
CA SER A 3 5.86 1.29 -14.55
C SER A 3 5.88 0.02 -13.70
N THR A 4 6.71 0.00 -12.67
CA THR A 4 6.68 -1.00 -11.59
C THR A 4 5.70 -0.55 -10.52
N ILE A 5 4.72 -1.40 -10.22
CA ILE A 5 3.69 -1.14 -9.22
C ILE A 5 3.80 -2.21 -8.13
N LEU A 6 3.98 -1.77 -6.90
CA LEU A 6 3.96 -2.64 -5.72
C LEU A 6 2.53 -2.73 -5.19
N ILE A 7 2.00 -3.95 -5.10
CA ILE A 7 0.73 -4.27 -4.45
C ILE A 7 1.05 -4.81 -3.05
N VAL A 8 0.49 -4.20 -2.01
CA VAL A 8 0.60 -4.67 -0.63
C VAL A 8 -0.82 -5.06 -0.18
N GLU A 9 -1.08 -6.36 -0.14
CA GLU A 9 -2.41 -6.96 0.01
C GLU A 9 -2.23 -8.39 0.54
N ASP A 10 -2.86 -8.72 1.67
CA ASP A 10 -2.68 -10.01 2.32
C ASP A 10 -3.60 -11.09 1.76
N GLU A 11 -4.70 -10.72 1.09
CA GLU A 11 -5.59 -11.66 0.41
C GLU A 11 -5.04 -12.06 -0.97
N PRO A 12 -4.52 -13.30 -1.17
CA PRO A 12 -3.81 -13.66 -2.39
C PRO A 12 -4.67 -13.57 -3.66
N ALA A 13 -5.97 -13.80 -3.52
CA ALA A 13 -6.92 -13.71 -4.63
C ALA A 13 -7.10 -12.26 -5.12
N ILE A 14 -7.11 -11.29 -4.20
CA ILE A 14 -7.21 -9.86 -4.53
C ILE A 14 -5.88 -9.41 -5.15
N ALA A 15 -4.75 -9.76 -4.53
CA ALA A 15 -3.42 -9.44 -5.05
C ALA A 15 -3.18 -9.98 -6.47
N GLU A 16 -3.60 -11.21 -6.75
CA GLU A 16 -3.53 -11.82 -8.09
C GLU A 16 -4.41 -11.07 -9.10
N LEU A 17 -5.66 -10.77 -8.74
CA LEU A 17 -6.57 -10.03 -9.63
C LEU A 17 -5.99 -8.65 -9.99
N LEU A 18 -5.45 -7.92 -9.03
CA LEU A 18 -4.80 -6.63 -9.26
C LEU A 18 -3.57 -6.78 -10.15
N ALA A 19 -2.71 -7.77 -9.88
CA ALA A 19 -1.52 -8.03 -10.67
C ALA A 19 -1.86 -8.32 -12.13
N ILE A 20 -2.81 -9.21 -12.39
CA ILE A 20 -3.30 -9.54 -13.73
C ILE A 20 -3.76 -8.27 -14.46
N ASN A 21 -4.56 -7.42 -13.82
CA ASN A 21 -5.07 -6.20 -14.44
C ASN A 21 -3.95 -5.20 -14.77
N LEU A 22 -2.96 -5.04 -13.88
CA LEU A 22 -1.81 -4.17 -14.10
C LEU A 22 -0.91 -4.69 -15.24
N GLU A 23 -0.68 -6.00 -15.29
CA GLU A 23 0.07 -6.64 -16.36
C GLU A 23 -0.63 -6.52 -17.72
N PHE A 24 -1.96 -6.69 -17.76
CA PHE A 24 -2.75 -6.42 -18.96
C PHE A 24 -2.68 -4.96 -19.41
N ALA A 25 -2.57 -4.01 -18.47
CA ALA A 25 -2.35 -2.60 -18.76
C ALA A 25 -0.90 -2.27 -19.17
N GLY A 26 -0.01 -3.26 -19.20
CA GLY A 26 1.39 -3.11 -19.61
C GLY A 26 2.32 -2.61 -18.49
N HIS A 27 1.93 -2.78 -17.22
CA HIS A 27 2.78 -2.49 -16.06
C HIS A 27 3.42 -3.77 -15.50
N ARG A 28 4.47 -3.62 -14.71
CA ARG A 28 5.04 -4.73 -13.93
C ARG A 28 4.43 -4.73 -12.53
N ALA A 29 3.78 -5.83 -12.16
CA ALA A 29 3.24 -6.01 -10.81
C ALA A 29 4.26 -6.73 -9.90
N VAL A 30 4.52 -6.16 -8.73
CA VAL A 30 5.26 -6.80 -7.63
C VAL A 30 4.30 -6.91 -6.45
N ARG A 31 4.32 -8.02 -5.72
CA ARG A 31 3.35 -8.28 -4.64
C ARG A 31 4.07 -8.47 -3.31
N ALA A 32 3.44 -7.97 -2.25
CA ALA A 32 3.81 -8.18 -0.86
C ALA A 32 2.55 -8.55 -0.06
N ALA A 33 2.64 -9.57 0.79
CA ALA A 33 1.53 -10.00 1.63
C ALA A 33 1.41 -9.20 2.94
N ASP A 34 2.44 -8.45 3.31
CA ASP A 34 2.47 -7.65 4.52
C ASP A 34 3.42 -6.45 4.41
N ALA A 35 3.41 -5.61 5.45
CA ALA A 35 4.24 -4.41 5.51
C ALA A 35 5.74 -4.72 5.56
N GLU A 36 6.16 -5.85 6.15
CA GLU A 36 7.57 -6.19 6.28
C GLU A 36 8.15 -6.63 4.93
N GLU A 37 7.40 -7.42 4.17
CA GLU A 37 7.73 -7.81 2.80
C GLU A 37 7.77 -6.59 1.88
N ALA A 38 6.79 -5.69 1.98
CA ALA A 38 6.77 -4.45 1.22
C ALA A 38 8.05 -3.62 1.45
N ILE A 39 8.45 -3.44 2.72
CA ILE A 39 9.67 -2.71 3.07
C ILE A 39 10.91 -3.40 2.49
N ARG A 40 11.01 -4.74 2.60
CA ARG A 40 12.12 -5.49 2.01
C ARG A 40 12.20 -5.26 0.50
N LEU A 41 11.07 -5.32 -0.22
CA LEU A 41 11.05 -5.12 -1.67
C LEU A 41 11.44 -3.70 -2.06
N ILE A 42 10.93 -2.68 -1.36
CA ILE A 42 11.26 -1.26 -1.58
C ILE A 42 12.76 -0.96 -1.36
N GLN A 43 13.38 -1.65 -0.41
CA GLN A 43 14.82 -1.55 -0.17
C GLN A 43 15.64 -2.09 -1.35
N HIS A 44 15.17 -3.16 -2.00
CA HIS A 44 15.83 -3.74 -3.18
C HIS A 44 15.58 -2.88 -4.43
N GLU A 45 14.35 -2.44 -4.66
CA GLU A 45 13.96 -1.66 -5.84
C GLU A 45 12.80 -0.72 -5.51
N LEU A 46 12.91 0.55 -5.89
CA LEU A 46 11.83 1.52 -5.68
C LEU A 46 10.73 1.32 -6.73
N PRO A 47 9.47 1.12 -6.32
CA PRO A 47 8.34 1.12 -7.25
C PRO A 47 8.01 2.54 -7.70
N ASP A 48 7.34 2.66 -8.85
CA ASP A 48 6.79 3.92 -9.35
C ASP A 48 5.46 4.29 -8.68
N LEU A 49 4.75 3.30 -8.12
CA LEU A 49 3.46 3.44 -7.43
C LEU A 49 3.27 2.29 -6.43
N ILE A 50 2.59 2.57 -5.32
CA ILE A 50 2.14 1.54 -4.37
C ILE A 50 0.61 1.51 -4.33
N LEU A 51 0.03 0.33 -4.54
CA LEU A 51 -1.34 0.01 -4.16
C LEU A 51 -1.29 -0.64 -2.78
N LEU A 52 -1.92 -0.02 -1.79
CA LEU A 52 -1.75 -0.39 -0.39
C LEU A 52 -3.10 -0.69 0.25
N ASP A 53 -3.31 -1.94 0.63
CA ASP A 53 -4.47 -2.28 1.44
C ASP A 53 -4.37 -1.63 2.82
N TRP A 54 -5.53 -1.21 3.29
CA TRP A 54 -5.70 -0.62 4.60
C TRP A 54 -5.55 -1.67 5.71
N MET A 55 -6.13 -2.85 5.54
CA MET A 55 -6.29 -3.87 6.58
C MET A 55 -5.21 -4.97 6.49
N LEU A 56 -3.95 -4.58 6.54
CA LEU A 56 -2.86 -5.56 6.57
C LEU A 56 -2.70 -6.24 7.95
N PRO A 57 -2.24 -7.51 7.98
CA PRO A 57 -1.90 -8.18 9.21
C PRO A 57 -0.71 -7.49 9.90
N GLY A 58 -0.81 -7.34 11.22
CA GLY A 58 0.22 -6.70 12.04
C GLY A 58 0.18 -5.18 11.96
N ILE A 59 0.71 -4.60 10.88
CA ILE A 59 0.80 -3.13 10.70
C ILE A 59 -0.25 -2.69 9.70
N ALA A 60 -1.22 -1.88 10.14
CA ALA A 60 -2.20 -1.27 9.24
C ALA A 60 -1.53 -0.46 8.11
N GLY A 61 -2.13 -0.49 6.92
CA GLY A 61 -1.57 0.15 5.72
C GLY A 61 -1.28 1.64 5.89
N VAL A 62 -2.14 2.37 6.60
CA VAL A 62 -1.91 3.79 6.90
C VAL A 62 -0.61 4.05 7.66
N ARG A 63 -0.24 3.17 8.60
CA ARG A 63 1.01 3.29 9.35
C ARG A 63 2.22 2.99 8.47
N LEU A 64 2.08 2.08 7.50
CA LEU A 64 3.11 1.86 6.48
C LEU A 64 3.26 3.11 5.58
N ALA A 65 2.15 3.69 5.13
CA ALA A 65 2.17 4.90 4.31
C ALA A 65 2.83 6.09 5.04
N GLU A 66 2.52 6.29 6.32
CA GLU A 66 3.18 7.30 7.17
C GLU A 66 4.70 7.09 7.21
N LYS A 67 5.16 5.86 7.44
CA LYS A 67 6.60 5.52 7.45
C LYS A 67 7.27 5.82 6.11
N LEU A 68 6.63 5.44 5.00
CA LEU A 68 7.15 5.68 3.66
C LEU A 68 7.18 7.18 3.31
N ARG A 69 6.22 7.98 3.80
CA ARG A 69 6.20 9.43 3.63
C ARG A 69 7.27 10.14 4.46
N ALA A 70 7.65 9.57 5.60
CA ALA A 70 8.68 10.14 6.48
C ALA A 70 10.12 9.86 5.99
N ASP A 71 10.33 8.84 5.15
CA ASP A 71 11.65 8.49 4.61
C ASP A 71 11.93 9.24 3.29
N GLU A 72 13.06 9.94 3.21
CA GLU A 72 13.47 10.73 2.04
C GLU A 72 13.51 9.92 0.74
N ARG A 73 13.84 8.63 0.81
CA ARG A 73 13.94 7.74 -0.36
C ARG A 73 12.58 7.39 -0.94
N THR A 74 11.53 7.35 -0.11
CA THR A 74 10.22 6.84 -0.50
C THR A 74 9.13 7.91 -0.49
N ARG A 75 9.39 9.11 0.06
CA ARG A 75 8.37 10.14 0.26
C ARG A 75 7.66 10.60 -1.02
N GLU A 76 8.33 10.54 -2.16
CA GLU A 76 7.80 10.97 -3.46
C GLU A 76 6.99 9.87 -4.17
N ILE A 77 7.04 8.62 -3.68
CA ILE A 77 6.35 7.50 -4.32
C ILE A 77 4.84 7.69 -4.12
N PRO A 78 4.01 7.75 -5.19
CA PRO A 78 2.57 7.83 -5.03
C PRO A 78 2.03 6.57 -4.34
N ILE A 79 1.05 6.74 -3.45
CA ILE A 79 0.40 5.65 -2.72
C ILE A 79 -1.10 5.80 -2.97
N ILE A 80 -1.74 4.75 -3.47
CA ILE A 80 -3.19 4.63 -3.57
C ILE A 80 -3.63 3.61 -2.53
N MET A 81 -4.45 4.06 -1.57
CA MET A 81 -5.03 3.18 -0.58
C MET A 81 -6.17 2.37 -1.19
N LEU A 82 -6.19 1.07 -0.94
CA LEU A 82 -7.33 0.20 -1.18
C LEU A 82 -8.16 0.20 0.12
N THR A 83 -9.43 0.56 0.03
CA THR A 83 -10.32 0.63 1.20
C THR A 83 -11.63 -0.05 0.87
N ALA A 84 -12.14 -0.90 1.77
CA ALA A 84 -13.43 -1.55 1.58
C ALA A 84 -14.63 -0.62 1.87
N ARG A 85 -14.47 0.45 2.69
CA ARG A 85 -15.57 1.36 3.09
C ARG A 85 -15.10 2.76 3.52
N SER A 86 -16.01 3.74 3.38
CA SER A 86 -15.87 5.11 3.86
C SER A 86 -15.63 5.20 5.37
N ASP A 87 -16.31 4.38 6.17
CA ASP A 87 -16.24 4.43 7.64
C ASP A 87 -14.81 4.16 8.19
N GLU A 88 -13.96 3.45 7.44
CA GLU A 88 -12.57 3.20 7.85
C GLU A 88 -11.71 4.46 7.71
N ILE A 89 -12.00 5.28 6.71
CA ILE A 89 -11.37 6.60 6.52
C ILE A 89 -11.79 7.53 7.68
N ASP A 90 -13.06 7.47 8.09
CA ASP A 90 -13.59 8.30 9.19
C ASP A 90 -12.96 7.95 10.54
N LYS A 91 -12.63 6.68 10.80
CA LYS A 91 -11.90 6.26 12.03
C LYS A 91 -10.54 6.93 12.17
N VAL A 92 -9.80 7.10 11.08
CA VAL A 92 -8.49 7.78 11.12
C VAL A 92 -8.65 9.27 11.37
N GLN A 93 -9.61 9.94 10.72
CA GLN A 93 -9.89 11.33 11.06
C GLN A 93 -10.32 11.50 12.53
N GLY A 94 -11.09 10.56 13.08
CA GLY A 94 -11.46 10.54 14.50
C GLY A 94 -10.25 10.40 15.44
N LEU A 95 -9.30 9.50 15.13
CA LEU A 95 -8.08 9.34 15.93
C LEU A 95 -7.12 10.54 15.81
N GLU A 96 -6.99 11.14 14.62
CA GLU A 96 -6.14 12.32 14.43
C GLU A 96 -6.73 13.60 15.04
N THR A 97 -8.06 13.65 15.24
CA THR A 97 -8.73 14.77 15.92
C THR A 97 -8.73 14.64 17.45
N GLY A 98 -8.06 13.63 18.02
CA GLY A 98 -7.96 13.46 19.46
C GLY A 98 -9.29 13.05 20.10
N ALA A 99 -10.12 12.29 19.39
CA ALA A 99 -11.30 11.67 19.97
C ALA A 99 -10.85 10.54 20.93
N ASP A 100 -10.47 10.94 22.13
CA ASP A 100 -10.58 10.10 23.33
C ASP A 100 -12.07 9.81 23.56
N ASP A 101 -12.41 8.54 23.68
CA ASP A 101 -13.52 8.07 24.52
C ASP A 101 -12.98 6.94 25.41
#